data_AF-A0A931TC30-F1
#
_entry.id   AF-A0A931TC30-F1
#
_cell.length_a   1.000
_cell.length_b   1.000
_cell.length_c   1.000
_cell.angle_alpha   90.00
_cell.angle_beta   90.00
_cell.angle_gamma   90.00
#
_symmetry.space_group_name_H-M   'P 1'
#
loop_
_entity.id
_entity.type
_entity.pdbx_description
1 polymer ?
#
loop_
_entity_poly.entity_id
_entity_poly.type
_entity_poly.pdbx_seq_one_letter_code
_entity_poly.pdbx_strand_id
1 'polypeptide(L)'
;MKHRITLSIDPAATRRAKKLAHARQTSVSALVEQFLRSAPMVGGEQAASFVERWAGKFTVTRAAPGDLRMKAIKAKYRLNAR
;
A
#
# COMPACT_ATOMS: atom_id res chain seq x y z
N MET A 1 -3.11 -18.06 19.22
CA MET A 1 -4.38 -17.91 19.97
C MET A 1 -5.25 -16.86 19.29
N LYS A 2 -6.58 -16.93 19.35
CA LYS A 2 -7.47 -15.94 18.73
C LYS A 2 -8.08 -15.01 19.78
N HIS A 3 -8.16 -13.71 19.47
CA HIS A 3 -8.88 -12.74 20.29
C HIS A 3 -10.37 -12.76 19.89
N ARG A 4 -11.26 -12.83 20.89
CA ARG A 4 -12.70 -12.74 20.67
C ARG A 4 -13.12 -11.28 20.63
N ILE A 5 -13.80 -10.89 19.56
CA ILE A 5 -14.45 -9.58 19.42
C ILE A 5 -15.96 -9.78 19.22
N THR A 6 -16.76 -8.87 19.73
CA THR A 6 -18.21 -8.81 19.50
C THR A 6 -18.49 -7.58 18.66
N LEU A 7 -19.17 -7.75 17.53
CA LEU A 7 -19.49 -6.67 16.58
C LEU A 7 -21.00 -6.55 16.43
N SER A 8 -21.51 -5.33 16.55
CA SER A 8 -22.87 -4.99 16.16
C SER A 8 -22.86 -4.56 14.70
N ILE A 9 -23.65 -5.23 13.86
CA ILE A 9 -23.74 -4.95 12.42
C ILE A 9 -25.20 -4.93 11.98
N ASP A 10 -25.45 -4.29 10.85
CA ASP A 10 -26.78 -4.25 10.25
C ASP A 10 -27.35 -5.68 10.00
N PRO A 11 -28.64 -5.93 10.29
CA PRO A 11 -29.24 -7.25 10.09
C PRO A 11 -29.22 -7.76 8.64
N ALA A 12 -29.39 -6.87 7.66
CA ALA A 12 -29.30 -7.22 6.24
C ALA A 12 -27.85 -7.54 5.85
N ALA A 13 -26.87 -6.84 6.41
CA ALA A 13 -25.45 -7.18 6.24
C ALA A 13 -25.13 -8.57 6.82
N THR A 14 -25.69 -8.91 8.00
CA THR A 14 -25.52 -10.24 8.62
C THR A 14 -26.01 -11.37 7.71
N ARG A 15 -27.19 -11.21 7.11
CA ARG A 15 -27.75 -12.21 6.19
C ARG A 15 -26.88 -12.40 4.95
N ARG A 16 -26.36 -11.30 4.38
CA ARG A 16 -25.44 -11.35 3.23
C ARG A 16 -24.12 -12.02 3.60
N ALA A 17 -23.55 -11.69 4.76
CA ALA A 17 -22.30 -12.26 5.24
C ALA A 17 -22.39 -13.80 5.40
N LYS A 18 -23.48 -14.30 5.99
CA LYS A 18 -23.72 -15.76 6.12
C LYS A 18 -23.83 -16.46 4.77
N LYS A 19 -24.59 -15.89 3.82
CA LYS A 19 -24.71 -16.46 2.46
C LYS A 19 -23.37 -16.50 1.73
N LEU A 20 -22.59 -15.42 1.82
CA LEU A 20 -21.27 -15.34 1.19
C LEU A 20 -20.27 -16.32 1.82
N ALA A 21 -20.29 -16.44 3.15
CA ALA A 21 -19.43 -17.39 3.87
C ALA A 21 -19.76 -18.84 3.47
N HIS A 22 -21.05 -19.20 3.41
CA HIS A 22 -21.48 -20.52 2.93
C HIS A 22 -21.03 -20.79 1.49
N ALA A 23 -21.25 -19.84 0.57
CA ALA A 23 -20.83 -19.98 -0.82
C ALA A 23 -19.31 -20.17 -0.99
N ARG A 24 -18.51 -19.61 -0.05
CA ARG A 24 -17.05 -19.75 -0.02
C ARG A 24 -16.56 -20.88 0.89
N GLN A 25 -17.46 -21.75 1.37
CA GLN A 25 -17.14 -22.85 2.28
C GLN A 25 -16.31 -22.41 3.50
N THR A 26 -16.64 -21.24 4.06
CA THR A 26 -15.92 -20.65 5.20
C THR A 26 -16.87 -20.09 6.25
N SER A 27 -16.35 -19.65 7.39
CA SER A 27 -17.15 -19.01 8.44
C SER A 27 -17.23 -17.50 8.27
N VAL A 28 -18.23 -16.85 8.87
CA VAL A 28 -18.34 -15.38 8.89
C VAL A 28 -17.12 -14.76 9.59
N SER A 29 -16.62 -15.38 10.66
CA SER A 29 -15.42 -14.90 11.36
C SER A 29 -14.17 -14.97 10.48
N ALA A 30 -13.98 -16.05 9.71
CA ALA A 30 -12.87 -16.17 8.78
C ALA A 30 -12.99 -15.18 7.61
N LEU A 31 -14.21 -14.93 7.13
CA LEU A 31 -14.49 -13.93 6.10
C LEU A 31 -14.17 -12.51 6.57
N VAL A 32 -14.58 -12.15 7.79
CA VAL A 32 -14.22 -10.86 8.41
C VAL A 32 -12.72 -10.74 8.59
N GLU A 33 -12.06 -11.80 9.08
CA GLU A 33 -10.60 -11.84 9.26
C GLU A 33 -9.86 -11.66 7.92
N GLN A 34 -10.32 -12.31 6.85
CA GLN A 34 -9.76 -12.15 5.50
C GLN A 34 -9.91 -10.71 5.00
N PHE A 35 -11.10 -10.11 5.17
CA PHE A 35 -11.32 -8.73 4.75
C PHE A 35 -10.46 -7.75 5.54
N LEU A 36 -10.36 -7.91 6.85
CA LEU A 36 -9.51 -7.06 7.70
C LEU A 36 -8.03 -7.18 7.32
N ARG A 37 -7.53 -8.38 6.99
CA ARG A 37 -6.15 -8.56 6.51
C ARG A 37 -5.91 -7.93 5.15
N SER A 38 -6.92 -7.92 4.28
CA SER A 38 -6.83 -7.34 2.93
C SER A 38 -7.10 -5.83 2.91
N ALA A 39 -7.71 -5.30 3.96
CA ALA A 39 -8.04 -3.89 4.04
C ALA A 39 -6.73 -3.08 4.15
N PRO A 40 -6.49 -2.12 3.26
CA PRO A 40 -5.38 -1.21 3.44
C PRO A 40 -5.59 -0.44 4.74
N MET A 41 -4.64 -0.54 5.67
CA MET A 41 -4.66 0.27 6.88
C MET A 41 -4.39 1.72 6.47
N VAL A 42 -5.44 2.54 6.41
CA VAL A 42 -5.27 3.99 6.28
C VAL A 42 -4.73 4.49 7.61
N GLY A 43 -3.42 4.69 7.69
CA GLY A 43 -2.72 5.24 8.87
C GLY A 43 -2.10 4.22 9.84
N GLY A 44 -2.07 2.93 9.50
CA GLY A 44 -1.38 1.90 10.31
C GLY A 44 -0.06 1.50 9.66
N GLU A 45 1.04 1.77 10.35
CA GLU A 45 2.42 1.90 9.83
C GLU A 45 2.53 3.01 8.79
N GLN A 46 3.52 3.89 8.95
CA GLN A 46 3.81 4.96 8.00
C GLN A 46 3.99 4.32 6.63
N ALA A 47 2.93 4.32 5.82
CA ALA A 47 3.03 4.06 4.40
C ALA A 47 4.10 5.04 3.94
N ALA A 48 5.27 4.48 3.59
CA ALA A 48 6.46 5.25 3.33
C ALA A 48 6.04 6.44 2.48
N SER A 49 6.35 7.65 2.95
CA SER A 49 5.96 8.87 2.28
C SER A 49 6.36 8.76 0.81
N PHE A 50 5.67 9.45 -0.09
CA PHE A 50 6.02 9.41 -1.50
C PHE A 50 7.55 9.57 -1.70
N VAL A 51 8.19 10.45 -0.93
CA VAL A 51 9.65 10.61 -0.93
C VAL A 51 10.38 9.31 -0.53
N GLU A 52 10.03 8.67 0.58
CA GLU A 52 10.66 7.44 1.05
C GLU A 52 10.48 6.26 0.08
N ARG A 53 9.32 6.16 -0.57
CA ARG A 53 9.06 5.11 -1.56
C ARG A 53 9.98 5.17 -2.78
N TRP A 54 10.40 6.37 -3.14
CA TRP A 54 11.08 6.66 -4.39
C TRP A 54 12.54 7.14 -4.22
N ALA A 55 12.96 7.45 -3.00
CA ALA A 55 14.34 7.81 -2.67
C ALA A 55 15.30 6.71 -3.15
N GLY A 56 16.31 7.10 -3.93
CA GLY A 56 17.33 6.17 -4.47
C GLY A 56 16.88 5.26 -5.62
N LYS A 57 15.60 5.28 -6.02
CA LYS A 57 15.09 4.43 -7.12
C LYS A 57 15.09 5.10 -8.49
N PHE A 58 15.28 6.41 -8.54
CA PHE A 58 15.39 7.13 -9.81
C PHE A 58 16.81 6.99 -10.36
N THR A 59 16.92 6.41 -11.54
CA THR A 59 18.14 6.43 -12.33
C THR A 59 18.00 7.52 -13.39
N VAL A 60 19.03 8.36 -13.51
CA VAL A 60 19.09 9.34 -14.59
C VAL A 60 19.40 8.58 -15.87
N THR A 61 18.46 8.59 -16.81
CA THR A 61 18.69 8.04 -18.15
C THR A 61 19.91 8.70 -18.76
N ARG A 62 20.72 7.97 -19.55
CA ARG A 62 21.91 8.53 -20.19
C ARG A 62 21.53 9.79 -20.97
N ALA A 63 22.07 10.93 -20.55
CA ALA A 63 21.86 12.18 -21.23
C ALA A 63 22.50 12.12 -22.62
N ALA A 64 21.87 12.77 -23.60
CA ALA A 64 22.48 12.95 -24.91
C ALA A 64 23.82 13.70 -24.77
N PRO A 65 24.81 13.42 -25.64
CA PRO A 65 26.07 14.17 -25.64
C PRO A 65 25.78 15.67 -25.77
N GLY A 66 26.30 16.47 -24.83
CA GLY A 66 26.14 17.92 -24.85
C GLY A 66 24.85 18.48 -24.20
N ASP A 67 24.07 17.68 -23.47
CA ASP A 67 22.88 18.18 -22.76
C ASP A 67 23.24 19.22 -21.68
N LEU A 68 23.12 20.50 -22.06
CA LEU A 68 23.40 21.67 -21.22
C LEU A 68 22.46 21.75 -20.01
N ARG A 69 21.21 21.28 -20.15
CA ARG A 69 20.23 21.28 -19.07
C ARG A 69 20.62 20.26 -18.00
N MET A 70 21.03 19.06 -18.42
CA MET A 70 21.54 18.04 -17.50
C MET A 70 22.80 18.53 -16.77
N LYS A 71 23.72 19.20 -17.48
CA LYS A 71 24.94 19.77 -16.88
C LYS A 71 24.62 20.81 -15.80
N ALA A 72 23.70 21.72 -16.07
CA ALA A 72 23.25 22.74 -15.11
C ALA A 72 22.57 22.13 -13.88
N ILE A 73 21.70 21.13 -14.09
CA ILE A 73 21.00 20.42 -13.00
C ILE A 73 22.01 19.68 -12.10
N LYS A 74 22.97 18.95 -12.69
CA LYS A 74 24.01 18.26 -11.91
C LYS A 74 24.85 19.22 -11.07
N ALA A 75 25.24 20.36 -11.64
CA ALA A 75 25.98 21.38 -10.92
C ALA A 75 25.17 21.98 -9.75
N LYS A 76 23.90 22.33 -9.99
CA LYS A 76 23.00 22.92 -8.98
C LYS A 76 22.76 22.01 -7.77
N TYR A 77 22.56 20.71 -8.01
CA TYR A 77 22.26 19.73 -6.97
C TYR A 77 23.47 18.93 -6.49
N ARG A 78 24.69 19.32 -6.90
CA ARG A 78 25.97 18.64 -6.53
C ARG A 78 25.98 17.14 -6.86
N LEU A 79 25.33 16.76 -7.96
CA LEU A 79 25.22 15.36 -8.43
C LEU A 79 26.42 14.91 -9.26
N ASN A 80 27.58 15.55 -9.10
CA ASN A 80 28.80 15.20 -9.83
C ASN A 80 29.40 13.94 -9.21
N ALA A 81 29.57 12.90 -10.04
CA ALA A 81 30.00 11.57 -9.66
C ALA A 81 31.27 11.56 -8.79
N ARG A 82 31.27 10.71 -7.75
CA ARG A 82 32.51 10.08 -7.28
C ARG A 82 32.96 9.05 -8.31
#